data_AF-A0A933T507-F1
#
_entry.id   AF-A0A933T507-F1
#
_cell.length_a   1.000
_cell.length_b   1.000
_cell.length_c   1.000
_cell.angle_alpha   90.00
_cell.angle_beta   90.00
_cell.angle_gamma   90.00
#
_symmetry.space_group_name_H-M   'P 1'
#
loop_
_entity.id
_entity.type
_entity.pdbx_description
1 polymer ?
#
loop_
_entity_poly.entity_id
_entity_poly.type
_entity_poly.pdbx_seq_one_letter_code
_entity_poly.pdbx_strand_id
1 'polypeptide(L)'
;MAVRVLFSKNDEEWFALYNAFAADKIDISHIIWTAAFDGHNIGKLKTFDPGFTTPYEWTYSRDRLIGIFPNQQIPKMQNKGKEFEGWCSAPDYRPVVLVNQPNYKDPSGWKPFRPDGIFKKVLFTKFKAVAGAAESCLDEQENKTSPYTYTAKDLLIYRAYQNKAGQKLISIGLDSKHYHCDGPIEPAWTPHWFLIDQDIYYIGNDMSVIDAGDYDNDGKSEMMFWHSGYNEDGYTLFYNDFRKRVDYYWKYH
;
A
#
# COMPACT_ATOMS: atom_id res chain seq x y z
N MET A 1 -3.56 19.53 5.31
CA MET A 1 -3.30 18.13 5.70
C MET A 1 -4.62 17.56 6.19
N ALA A 2 -4.98 16.37 5.73
CA ALA A 2 -6.26 15.75 6.04
C ALA A 2 -6.03 14.31 6.51
N VAL A 3 -7.02 13.76 7.20
CA VAL A 3 -7.06 12.34 7.56
C VAL A 3 -8.10 11.65 6.70
N ARG A 4 -7.79 10.44 6.24
CA ARG A 4 -8.71 9.59 5.50
C ARG A 4 -9.04 8.37 6.35
N VAL A 5 -10.32 8.13 6.61
CA VAL A 5 -10.76 6.93 7.31
C VAL A 5 -11.03 5.85 6.28
N LEU A 6 -10.20 4.82 6.28
CA LEU A 6 -10.13 3.84 5.20
C LEU A 6 -10.95 2.58 5.51
N PHE A 7 -10.75 2.03 6.71
CA PHE A 7 -11.27 0.72 7.08
C PHE A 7 -11.89 0.77 8.47
N SER A 8 -12.82 -0.15 8.68
CA SER A 8 -13.38 -0.45 10.00
C SER A 8 -13.44 -1.96 10.17
N LYS A 9 -13.38 -2.42 11.42
CA LYS A 9 -13.57 -3.82 11.78
C LYS A 9 -14.92 -3.98 12.44
N ASN A 10 -15.67 -4.99 12.04
CA ASN A 10 -16.82 -5.48 12.79
C ASN A 10 -16.61 -6.96 13.08
N ASP A 11 -16.71 -7.34 14.35
CA ASP A 11 -16.41 -8.69 14.82
C ASP A 11 -15.01 -9.14 14.36
N GLU A 12 -14.93 -10.08 13.42
CA GLU A 12 -13.69 -10.65 12.88
C GLU A 12 -13.34 -10.15 11.47
N GLU A 13 -14.16 -9.27 10.88
CA GLU A 13 -14.02 -8.85 9.48
C GLU A 13 -13.71 -7.36 9.34
N TRP A 14 -12.72 -7.07 8.51
CA TRP A 14 -12.41 -5.71 8.08
C TRP A 14 -13.20 -5.36 6.81
N PHE A 15 -13.72 -4.13 6.74
CA PHE A 15 -14.43 -3.60 5.59
C PHE A 15 -13.99 -2.17 5.27
N ALA A 16 -14.06 -1.82 3.98
CA ALA A 16 -13.66 -0.49 3.49
C ALA A 16 -14.81 0.52 3.61
N LEU A 17 -14.46 1.77 3.95
CA LEU A 17 -15.41 2.88 4.16
C LEU A 17 -15.53 3.79 2.93
N TYR A 18 -15.71 3.20 1.75
CA TYR A 18 -15.64 3.89 0.46
C TYR A 18 -16.88 4.73 0.11
N ASN A 19 -17.94 4.70 0.90
CA ASN A 19 -19.15 5.50 0.69
C ASN A 19 -19.93 5.75 1.99
N ALA A 20 -20.95 6.61 1.91
CA ALA A 20 -21.81 6.99 3.04
C ALA A 20 -22.55 5.81 3.67
N PHE A 21 -22.98 4.83 2.88
CA PHE A 21 -23.70 3.66 3.38
C PHE A 21 -22.78 2.76 4.22
N ALA A 22 -21.55 2.50 3.78
CA ALA A 22 -20.55 1.76 4.53
C ALA A 22 -20.14 2.47 5.83
N ALA A 23 -20.28 3.80 5.84
CA ALA A 23 -19.92 4.69 6.93
C ALA A 23 -21.05 4.95 7.95
N ASP A 24 -22.30 4.67 7.61
CA ASP A 24 -23.52 5.16 8.30
C ASP A 24 -23.57 4.77 9.78
N LYS A 25 -22.99 3.62 10.13
CA LYS A 25 -23.01 3.07 11.50
C LYS A 25 -21.77 3.40 12.32
N ILE A 26 -20.83 4.17 11.77
CA ILE A 26 -19.55 4.44 12.42
C ILE A 26 -19.56 5.89 12.90
N ASP A 27 -19.69 6.06 14.21
CA ASP A 27 -19.51 7.37 14.84
C ASP A 27 -18.02 7.73 14.85
N ILE A 28 -17.65 8.59 13.90
CA ILE A 28 -16.32 9.19 13.83
C ILE A 28 -16.33 10.69 14.13
N SER A 29 -17.42 11.20 14.72
CA SER A 29 -17.62 12.63 14.93
C SER A 29 -16.48 13.27 15.75
N HIS A 30 -15.96 12.54 16.74
CA HIS A 30 -14.88 13.00 17.62
C HIS A 30 -13.95 11.84 18.02
N ILE A 31 -12.97 11.54 17.17
CA ILE A 31 -11.98 10.50 17.47
C ILE A 31 -10.63 11.12 17.85
N ILE A 32 -10.03 10.56 18.90
CA ILE A 32 -8.61 10.70 19.20
C ILE A 32 -7.90 9.51 18.56
N TRP A 33 -7.12 9.78 17.52
CA TRP A 33 -6.31 8.80 16.84
C TRP A 33 -4.95 8.66 17.51
N THR A 34 -4.44 7.44 17.55
CA THR A 34 -3.02 7.15 17.77
C THR A 34 -2.34 7.07 16.41
N ALA A 35 -1.32 7.89 16.20
CA ALA A 35 -0.48 7.79 15.02
C ALA A 35 0.58 6.71 15.26
N ALA A 36 0.61 5.73 14.36
CA ALA A 36 1.48 4.57 14.43
C ALA A 36 2.51 4.61 13.30
N PHE A 37 3.73 4.20 13.62
CA PHE A 37 4.75 3.86 12.65
C PHE A 37 5.77 2.89 13.22
N ASP A 38 6.08 1.83 12.46
CA ASP A 38 7.13 0.86 12.77
C ASP A 38 6.96 0.19 14.14
N GLY A 39 5.71 -0.04 14.55
CA GLY A 39 5.38 -0.59 15.86
C GLY A 39 5.41 0.43 17.03
N HIS A 40 5.51 1.73 16.74
CA HIS A 40 5.62 2.81 17.73
C HIS A 40 4.50 3.84 17.64
N ASN A 41 4.10 4.39 18.79
CA ASN A 41 3.25 5.58 18.86
C ASN A 41 4.11 6.83 18.60
N ILE A 42 3.82 7.52 17.50
CA ILE A 42 4.52 8.76 17.08
C ILE A 42 3.72 10.03 17.40
N GLY A 43 2.54 9.89 18.01
CA GLY A 43 1.73 11.00 18.50
C GLY A 43 0.24 10.69 18.53
N LYS A 44 -0.55 11.70 18.92
CA LYS A 44 -2.01 11.63 18.94
C LYS A 44 -2.61 12.77 18.14
N LEU A 45 -3.77 12.53 17.56
CA LEU A 45 -4.46 13.50 16.72
C LEU A 45 -5.95 13.50 17.04
N LYS A 46 -6.51 14.65 17.37
CA LYS A 46 -7.96 14.83 17.47
C LYS A 46 -8.51 15.28 16.12
N THR A 47 -9.59 14.64 15.70
CA THR A 47 -10.26 14.95 14.42
C THR A 47 -11.74 15.24 14.62
N PHE A 48 -12.35 15.86 13.62
CA PHE A 48 -13.79 16.05 13.51
C PHE A 48 -14.25 15.63 12.11
N ASP A 49 -15.44 15.03 12.01
CA ASP A 49 -16.04 14.62 10.73
C ASP A 49 -16.95 15.73 10.18
N PRO A 50 -16.59 16.40 9.07
CA PRO A 50 -17.47 17.35 8.40
C PRO A 50 -18.55 16.67 7.54
N GLY A 51 -18.67 15.34 7.60
CA GLY A 51 -19.52 14.52 6.75
C GLY A 51 -18.88 14.25 5.38
N PHE A 52 -19.67 13.73 4.43
CA PHE A 52 -19.26 13.50 3.03
C PHE A 52 -19.22 14.81 2.22
N THR A 53 -18.60 15.84 2.79
CA THR A 53 -18.36 17.15 2.18
C THR A 53 -16.90 17.27 1.79
N THR A 54 -16.62 17.98 0.71
CA THR A 54 -15.26 18.14 0.20
C THR A 54 -14.73 19.50 0.68
N PRO A 55 -13.75 19.54 1.60
CA PRO A 55 -13.18 20.81 2.03
C PRO A 55 -12.36 21.49 0.92
N TYR A 56 -12.04 20.76 -0.16
CA TYR A 56 -11.24 21.23 -1.27
C TYR A 56 -11.91 20.90 -2.61
N GLU A 57 -11.83 21.83 -3.57
CA GLU A 57 -12.41 21.68 -4.92
C GLU A 57 -11.85 20.48 -5.70
N TRP A 58 -10.62 20.05 -5.39
CA TRP A 58 -9.95 18.91 -6.02
C TRP A 58 -10.23 17.56 -5.33
N THR A 59 -11.06 17.54 -4.29
CA THR A 59 -11.45 16.31 -3.58
C THR A 59 -12.86 15.91 -3.92
N TYR A 60 -13.15 14.61 -3.83
CA TYR A 60 -14.48 14.05 -4.09
C TYR A 60 -15.11 13.62 -2.77
N SER A 61 -16.44 13.69 -2.64
CA SER A 61 -17.13 13.29 -1.40
C SER A 61 -16.76 11.86 -0.97
N ARG A 62 -16.48 10.97 -1.94
CA ARG A 62 -15.98 9.60 -1.71
C ARG A 62 -14.73 9.55 -0.83
N ASP A 63 -13.92 10.61 -0.84
CA ASP A 63 -12.66 10.66 -0.11
C ASP A 63 -12.83 10.76 1.40
N ARG A 64 -14.02 11.18 1.87
CA ARG A 64 -14.41 11.34 3.29
C ARG A 64 -13.25 11.85 4.15
N LEU A 65 -12.68 12.97 3.74
CA LEU A 65 -11.57 13.60 4.44
C LEU A 65 -12.08 14.19 5.75
N ILE A 66 -11.57 13.70 6.88
CA ILE A 66 -11.90 14.25 8.19
C ILE A 66 -10.92 15.37 8.55
N GLY A 67 -11.46 16.40 9.21
CA GLY A 67 -10.73 17.57 9.62
C GLY A 67 -9.88 17.31 10.86
N ILE A 68 -8.77 18.02 10.98
CA ILE A 68 -7.91 18.01 12.17
C ILE A 68 -8.24 19.24 13.00
N PHE A 69 -8.49 19.10 14.31
CA PHE A 69 -8.71 20.27 15.16
C PHE A 69 -7.50 21.22 15.11
N PRO A 70 -7.71 22.55 15.09
CA PRO A 70 -6.63 23.52 15.01
C PRO A 70 -5.69 23.45 16.23
N ASN A 71 -4.49 24.01 16.09
CA ASN A 71 -3.48 24.15 17.15
C ASN A 71 -2.94 22.84 17.74
N GLN A 72 -3.05 21.73 17.01
CA GLN A 72 -2.42 20.46 17.39
C GLN A 72 -1.06 20.29 16.71
N GLN A 73 -0.12 19.67 17.43
CA GLN A 73 1.11 19.19 16.81
C GLN A 73 0.79 17.94 16.00
N ILE A 74 0.99 18.03 14.69
CA ILE A 74 0.71 16.95 13.78
C ILE A 74 1.98 16.09 13.61
N PRO A 75 1.92 14.77 13.91
CA PRO A 75 3.03 13.86 13.62
C PRO A 75 3.35 13.86 12.14
N LYS A 76 4.62 14.06 11.79
CA LYS A 76 5.11 14.14 10.42
C LYS A 76 6.33 13.27 10.25
N MET A 77 6.40 12.57 9.13
CA MET A 77 7.55 11.77 8.76
C MET A 77 7.99 12.11 7.35
N GLN A 78 9.26 12.45 7.19
CA GLN A 78 9.82 12.84 5.91
C GLN A 78 9.81 11.68 4.93
N ASN A 79 9.39 11.93 3.69
CA ASN A 79 9.42 10.96 2.60
C ASN A 79 10.73 11.08 1.80
N LYS A 80 11.85 10.79 2.45
CA LYS A 80 13.19 10.94 1.82
C LYS A 80 13.37 10.07 0.58
N GLY A 81 12.70 8.92 0.54
CA GLY A 81 12.74 7.99 -0.59
C GLY A 81 11.84 8.40 -1.76
N LYS A 82 11.05 9.47 -1.62
CA LYS A 82 10.01 9.86 -2.59
C LYS A 82 9.10 8.68 -2.96
N GLU A 83 8.75 7.88 -1.96
CA GLU A 83 7.83 6.75 -2.09
C GLU A 83 6.37 7.23 -2.12
N PHE A 84 5.42 6.32 -2.35
CA PHE A 84 3.98 6.64 -2.32
C PHE A 84 3.59 7.69 -3.37
N GLU A 85 4.30 7.71 -4.49
CA GLU A 85 3.84 8.38 -5.70
C GLU A 85 2.55 7.70 -6.18
N GLY A 86 1.64 8.53 -6.68
CA GLY A 86 0.41 8.09 -7.33
C GLY A 86 0.36 8.67 -8.74
N TRP A 87 -0.84 9.05 -9.17
CA TRP A 87 -1.01 9.92 -10.34
C TRP A 87 -0.55 11.37 -10.10
N CYS A 88 -0.21 11.70 -8.86
CA CYS A 88 0.42 12.94 -8.45
C CYS A 88 1.83 12.67 -7.93
N SER A 89 2.67 13.70 -7.89
CA SER A 89 4.03 13.61 -7.36
C SER A 89 4.05 13.06 -5.93
N ALA A 90 5.09 12.27 -5.62
CA ALA A 90 5.31 11.73 -4.28
C ALA A 90 5.21 12.83 -3.19
N PRO A 91 4.44 12.60 -2.11
CA PRO A 91 4.24 13.62 -1.08
C PRO A 91 5.55 13.88 -0.32
N ASP A 92 5.74 15.10 0.18
CA ASP A 92 6.92 15.43 1.00
C ASP A 92 6.98 14.66 2.33
N TYR A 93 5.81 14.30 2.86
CA TYR A 93 5.65 13.49 4.06
C TYR A 93 5.01 12.16 3.70
N ARG A 94 5.57 11.07 4.22
CA ARG A 94 5.02 9.74 3.96
C ARG A 94 3.71 9.54 4.71
N PRO A 95 2.79 8.70 4.18
CA PRO A 95 1.63 8.25 4.94
C PRO A 95 2.04 7.58 6.26
N VAL A 96 1.19 7.75 7.27
CA VAL A 96 1.27 7.12 8.59
C VAL A 96 -0.08 6.49 8.91
N VAL A 97 -0.08 5.38 9.64
CA VAL A 97 -1.33 4.73 10.04
C VAL A 97 -1.90 5.45 11.25
N LEU A 98 -3.22 5.66 11.23
CA LEU A 98 -3.98 6.18 12.37
C LEU A 98 -4.94 5.09 12.86
N VAL A 99 -4.93 4.83 14.16
CA VAL A 99 -5.79 3.83 14.80
C VAL A 99 -6.61 4.50 15.89
N ASN A 100 -7.90 4.17 16.01
CA ASN A 100 -8.80 4.79 17.00
C ASN A 100 -8.59 4.28 18.43
N GLN A 101 -7.64 3.36 18.62
CA GLN A 101 -7.21 2.79 19.87
C GLN A 101 -5.66 2.83 19.93
N PRO A 102 -5.03 2.70 21.11
CA PRO A 102 -3.57 2.68 21.23
C PRO A 102 -2.95 1.32 20.80
N ASN A 103 -3.51 0.71 19.75
CA ASN A 103 -3.12 -0.59 19.22
C ASN A 103 -2.22 -0.36 18.00
N TYR A 104 -0.92 -0.24 18.25
CA TYR A 104 0.07 0.16 17.22
C TYR A 104 1.29 -0.76 17.18
N LYS A 105 1.37 -1.75 18.06
CA LYS A 105 2.54 -2.63 18.14
C LYS A 105 2.52 -3.60 16.98
N ASP A 106 3.70 -3.96 16.48
CA ASP A 106 3.84 -5.03 15.50
C ASP A 106 4.31 -6.32 16.21
N PRO A 107 3.38 -7.20 16.64
CA PRO A 107 3.75 -8.45 17.31
C PRO A 107 4.58 -9.37 16.40
N SER A 108 4.23 -9.44 15.11
CA SER A 108 4.95 -10.24 14.10
C SER A 108 6.38 -9.74 13.87
N GLY A 109 6.62 -8.44 14.04
CA GLY A 109 7.95 -7.83 13.93
C GLY A 109 8.48 -7.83 12.51
N TRP A 110 7.65 -7.43 11.56
CA TRP A 110 8.05 -7.20 10.17
C TRP A 110 9.11 -6.10 10.12
N LYS A 111 10.27 -6.43 9.57
CA LYS A 111 11.37 -5.48 9.36
C LYS A 111 11.94 -5.64 7.95
N PRO A 112 12.43 -4.53 7.35
CA PRO A 112 13.18 -4.63 6.10
C PRO A 112 14.38 -5.57 6.25
N PHE A 113 14.65 -6.37 5.23
CA PHE A 113 15.86 -7.18 5.15
C PHE A 113 16.49 -7.08 3.77
N ARG A 114 17.75 -7.51 3.65
CA ARG A 114 18.46 -7.57 2.37
C ARG A 114 18.39 -8.99 1.82
N PRO A 115 17.53 -9.27 0.83
CA PRO A 115 17.46 -10.59 0.22
C PRO A 115 18.71 -10.86 -0.62
N ASP A 116 19.09 -12.13 -0.70
CA ASP A 116 20.12 -12.58 -1.61
C ASP A 116 19.58 -12.63 -3.07
N GLY A 117 20.48 -12.86 -4.03
CA GLY A 117 20.08 -13.04 -5.43
C GLY A 117 19.34 -14.35 -5.72
N ILE A 118 19.28 -15.29 -4.77
CA ILE A 118 18.60 -16.59 -4.97
C ILE A 118 17.10 -16.38 -5.10
N PHE A 119 16.55 -15.39 -4.41
CA PHE A 119 15.12 -15.09 -4.44
C PHE A 119 14.61 -14.75 -5.84
N LYS A 120 15.44 -14.14 -6.70
CA LYS A 120 15.07 -13.91 -8.10
C LYS A 120 14.79 -15.22 -8.83
N LYS A 121 15.62 -16.25 -8.62
CA LYS A 121 15.44 -17.58 -9.22
C LYS A 121 14.24 -18.30 -8.62
N VAL A 122 14.08 -18.23 -7.29
CA VAL A 122 12.98 -18.87 -6.56
C VAL A 122 11.63 -18.30 -7.00
N LEU A 123 11.54 -16.98 -7.15
CA LEU A 123 10.29 -16.30 -7.47
C LEU A 123 10.01 -16.23 -8.98
N PHE A 124 10.99 -16.42 -9.85
CA PHE A 124 10.85 -16.21 -11.30
C PHE A 124 9.68 -16.98 -11.93
N THR A 125 9.50 -18.26 -11.60
CA THR A 125 8.39 -19.04 -12.17
C THR A 125 7.03 -18.50 -11.75
N LYS A 126 6.89 -18.07 -10.49
CA LYS A 126 5.64 -17.47 -9.99
C LYS A 126 5.42 -16.08 -10.59
N PHE A 127 6.48 -15.27 -10.68
CA PHE A 127 6.47 -13.98 -11.35
C PHE A 127 6.01 -14.11 -12.79
N LYS A 128 6.68 -14.94 -13.60
CA LYS A 128 6.34 -15.12 -15.02
C LYS A 128 4.89 -15.58 -15.22
N ALA A 129 4.35 -16.38 -14.30
CA ALA A 129 2.96 -16.82 -14.36
C ALA A 129 1.94 -15.69 -14.12
N VAL A 130 2.26 -14.71 -13.29
CA VAL A 130 1.35 -13.58 -12.98
C VAL A 130 1.61 -12.35 -13.86
N ALA A 131 2.88 -12.07 -14.19
CA ALA A 131 3.29 -10.96 -15.04
C ALA A 131 2.96 -11.21 -16.52
N GLY A 132 3.01 -12.47 -16.97
CA GLY A 132 2.72 -12.83 -18.35
C GLY A 132 3.83 -12.45 -19.33
N ALA A 133 3.45 -12.21 -20.59
CA ALA A 133 4.37 -11.67 -21.58
C ALA A 133 4.68 -10.20 -21.26
N ALA A 134 5.89 -9.77 -21.59
CA ALA A 134 6.27 -8.36 -21.52
C ALA A 134 6.52 -7.87 -22.94
N GLU A 135 6.08 -6.65 -23.23
CA GLU A 135 6.41 -5.94 -24.46
C GLU A 135 7.21 -4.68 -24.14
N SER A 136 8.03 -4.24 -25.08
CA SER A 136 8.69 -2.93 -25.01
C SER A 136 8.78 -2.36 -26.43
N CYS A 137 8.87 -1.03 -26.53
CA CYS A 137 8.97 -0.35 -27.80
C CYS A 137 10.44 -0.23 -28.21
N LEU A 138 10.71 -0.22 -29.52
CA LEU A 138 12.07 -0.04 -30.02
C LEU A 138 12.55 1.42 -29.91
N ASP A 139 11.59 2.34 -29.97
CA ASP A 139 11.72 3.79 -29.78
C ASP A 139 10.40 4.30 -29.20
N GLU A 140 10.48 5.29 -28.31
CA GLU A 140 9.34 5.97 -27.69
C GLU A 140 8.43 6.64 -28.75
N GLN A 141 8.99 7.04 -29.90
CA GLN A 141 8.25 7.80 -30.93
C GLN A 141 7.39 6.93 -31.84
N GLU A 142 7.80 5.68 -32.11
CA GLU A 142 7.12 4.84 -33.09
C GLU A 142 5.97 4.01 -32.48
N ASN A 143 5.91 3.91 -31.14
CA ASN A 143 4.95 3.09 -30.39
C ASN A 143 4.76 1.66 -30.95
N LYS A 144 5.80 1.15 -31.61
CA LYS A 144 5.81 -0.19 -32.18
C LYS A 144 6.34 -1.15 -31.14
N THR A 145 5.43 -1.92 -30.54
CA THR A 145 5.78 -2.90 -29.52
C THR A 145 6.52 -4.09 -30.13
N SER A 146 7.45 -4.63 -29.35
CA SER A 146 8.19 -5.86 -29.63
C SER A 146 8.21 -6.72 -28.37
N PRO A 147 8.09 -8.05 -28.50
CA PRO A 147 8.18 -8.94 -27.35
C PRO A 147 9.51 -8.76 -26.61
N TYR A 148 9.45 -8.57 -25.29
CA TYR A 148 10.59 -8.54 -24.40
C TYR A 148 10.77 -9.90 -23.74
N THR A 149 11.83 -10.62 -24.12
CA THR A 149 12.15 -11.91 -23.50
C THR A 149 12.97 -11.69 -22.24
N TYR A 150 12.48 -12.21 -21.11
CA TYR A 150 13.13 -12.04 -19.81
C TYR A 150 13.32 -13.36 -19.06
N THR A 151 14.31 -13.34 -18.16
CA THR A 151 14.75 -14.44 -17.31
C THR A 151 14.84 -13.98 -15.85
N ALA A 152 15.16 -14.91 -14.94
CA ALA A 152 15.38 -14.57 -13.53
C ALA A 152 16.50 -13.54 -13.31
N LYS A 153 17.45 -13.38 -14.26
CA LYS A 153 18.56 -12.41 -14.13
C LYS A 153 18.08 -10.97 -14.32
N ASP A 154 17.02 -10.78 -15.10
CA ASP A 154 16.47 -9.49 -15.50
C ASP A 154 15.52 -8.92 -14.42
N LEU A 155 15.14 -9.74 -13.45
CA LEU A 155 14.37 -9.30 -12.30
C LEU A 155 15.20 -8.44 -11.36
N LEU A 156 14.61 -7.40 -10.82
CA LEU A 156 15.09 -6.64 -9.66
C LEU A 156 14.30 -7.03 -8.41
N ILE A 157 14.93 -6.89 -7.25
CA ILE A 157 14.23 -6.95 -5.97
C ILE A 157 14.11 -5.50 -5.47
N TYR A 158 12.88 -5.01 -5.39
CA TYR A 158 12.60 -3.61 -5.05
C TYR A 158 12.57 -3.39 -3.55
N ARG A 159 11.86 -4.25 -2.83
CA ARG A 159 11.65 -4.17 -1.38
C ARG A 159 11.49 -5.58 -0.81
N ALA A 160 11.86 -5.74 0.45
CA ALA A 160 11.77 -7.03 1.12
C ALA A 160 11.65 -6.85 2.63
N TYR A 161 10.73 -7.58 3.23
CA TYR A 161 10.45 -7.58 4.66
C TYR A 161 10.42 -9.01 5.20
N GLN A 162 10.89 -9.20 6.43
CA GLN A 162 10.86 -10.48 7.11
C GLN A 162 10.30 -10.28 8.52
N ASN A 163 9.47 -11.23 8.97
CA ASN A 163 8.96 -11.23 10.34
C ASN A 163 9.73 -12.21 11.24
N LYS A 164 9.42 -12.19 12.54
CA LYS A 164 10.07 -13.07 13.54
C LYS A 164 9.83 -14.56 13.30
N ALA A 165 8.72 -14.92 12.64
CA ALA A 165 8.40 -16.29 12.27
C ALA A 165 9.18 -16.77 11.03
N GLY A 166 9.91 -15.88 10.35
CA GLY A 166 10.72 -16.20 9.18
C GLY A 166 10.00 -16.09 7.84
N GLN A 167 8.73 -15.71 7.84
CA GLN A 167 7.98 -15.36 6.62
C GLN A 167 8.63 -14.15 5.95
N LYS A 168 8.64 -14.15 4.62
CA LYS A 168 9.28 -13.09 3.82
C LYS A 168 8.29 -12.52 2.85
N LEU A 169 8.19 -11.21 2.81
CA LEU A 169 7.41 -10.46 1.85
C LEU A 169 8.40 -9.78 0.89
N ILE A 170 8.39 -10.14 -0.39
CA ILE A 170 9.38 -9.67 -1.37
C ILE A 170 8.67 -9.09 -2.59
N SER A 171 9.07 -7.88 -2.97
CA SER A 171 8.66 -7.21 -4.20
C SER A 171 9.72 -7.41 -5.28
N ILE A 172 9.32 -7.98 -6.42
CA ILE A 172 10.18 -8.18 -7.59
C ILE A 172 9.51 -7.70 -8.87
N GLY A 173 10.29 -7.29 -9.86
CA GLY A 173 9.79 -6.85 -11.16
C GLY A 173 10.92 -6.72 -12.17
N LEU A 174 10.58 -6.46 -13.42
CA LEU A 174 11.57 -6.12 -14.45
C LEU A 174 12.13 -4.72 -14.21
N ASP A 175 13.39 -4.48 -14.58
CA ASP A 175 13.95 -3.11 -14.53
C ASP A 175 13.21 -2.22 -15.52
N SER A 176 12.40 -1.29 -15.00
CA SER A 176 11.57 -0.38 -15.80
C SER A 176 12.39 0.51 -16.74
N LYS A 177 13.71 0.59 -16.58
CA LYS A 177 14.61 1.25 -17.55
C LYS A 177 14.64 0.57 -18.92
N HIS A 178 14.14 -0.66 -19.03
CA HIS A 178 13.99 -1.37 -20.31
C HIS A 178 12.59 -1.23 -20.91
N TYR A 179 11.69 -0.49 -20.27
CA TYR A 179 10.40 -0.11 -20.82
C TYR A 179 10.54 1.22 -21.57
N HIS A 180 10.26 1.20 -22.88
CA HIS A 180 10.47 2.34 -23.78
C HIS A 180 9.21 2.76 -24.53
N CYS A 181 8.02 2.31 -24.11
CA CYS A 181 6.79 2.73 -24.76
C CYS A 181 6.28 4.04 -24.16
N ASP A 182 5.72 4.90 -25.01
CA ASP A 182 4.97 6.07 -24.56
C ASP A 182 3.57 5.61 -24.13
N GLY A 183 3.37 5.48 -22.82
CA GLY A 183 2.11 4.98 -22.27
C GLY A 183 2.21 4.50 -20.83
N PRO A 184 1.08 4.05 -20.26
CA PRO A 184 1.08 3.47 -18.93
C PRO A 184 1.95 2.22 -18.89
N ILE A 185 2.69 2.05 -17.81
CA ILE A 185 3.53 0.87 -17.59
C ILE A 185 2.62 -0.36 -17.52
N GLU A 186 2.88 -1.37 -18.35
CA GLU A 186 2.12 -2.62 -18.33
C GLU A 186 2.41 -3.42 -17.04
N PRO A 187 1.49 -4.29 -16.59
CA PRO A 187 1.67 -5.05 -15.34
C PRO A 187 2.99 -5.81 -15.26
N ALA A 188 3.49 -6.37 -16.36
CA ALA A 188 4.75 -7.11 -16.38
C ALA A 188 5.98 -6.28 -15.96
N TRP A 189 5.89 -4.96 -16.09
CA TRP A 189 6.93 -3.99 -15.76
C TRP A 189 6.73 -3.34 -14.39
N THR A 190 5.64 -3.65 -13.68
CA THR A 190 5.42 -3.13 -12.33
C THR A 190 5.91 -4.12 -11.26
N PRO A 191 6.32 -3.64 -10.07
CA PRO A 191 6.77 -4.54 -9.02
C PRO A 191 5.61 -5.40 -8.47
N HIS A 192 5.78 -6.72 -8.50
CA HIS A 192 4.87 -7.71 -7.93
C HIS A 192 5.34 -8.19 -6.55
N TRP A 193 4.41 -8.30 -5.62
CA TRP A 193 4.64 -8.77 -4.25
C TRP A 193 4.30 -10.26 -4.09
N PHE A 194 5.23 -10.95 -3.43
CA PHE A 194 5.09 -12.34 -3.06
C PHE A 194 5.32 -12.52 -1.56
N LEU A 195 4.44 -13.29 -0.92
CA LEU A 195 4.65 -13.80 0.42
C LEU A 195 5.26 -15.21 0.31
N ILE A 196 6.40 -15.40 0.96
CA ILE A 196 7.11 -16.66 1.11
C ILE A 196 6.95 -17.11 2.55
N ASP A 197 6.27 -18.24 2.72
CA ASP A 197 6.14 -18.97 3.98
C ASP A 197 6.53 -20.44 3.73
N GLN A 198 5.62 -21.39 3.98
CA GLN A 198 5.75 -22.78 3.54
C GLN A 198 5.68 -22.88 2.01
N ASP A 199 4.90 -22.00 1.38
CA ASP A 199 4.73 -21.85 -0.06
C ASP A 199 4.99 -20.40 -0.50
N ILE A 200 4.90 -20.16 -1.81
CA ILE A 200 5.00 -18.82 -2.42
C ILE A 200 3.62 -18.40 -2.91
N TYR A 201 3.10 -17.32 -2.33
CA TYR A 201 1.81 -16.71 -2.68
C TYR A 201 2.02 -15.37 -3.35
N TYR A 202 1.32 -15.14 -4.45
CA TYR A 202 1.20 -13.81 -5.03
C TYR A 202 0.15 -13.01 -4.24
N ILE A 203 0.48 -11.79 -3.82
CA ILE A 203 -0.46 -10.96 -3.04
C ILE A 203 -0.93 -9.71 -3.80
N GLY A 204 -0.24 -9.31 -4.87
CA GLY A 204 -0.60 -8.17 -5.70
C GLY A 204 0.62 -7.47 -6.31
N ASN A 205 0.39 -6.41 -7.07
CA ASN A 205 1.39 -5.52 -7.66
C ASN A 205 0.99 -4.06 -7.39
N ASP A 206 1.80 -3.09 -7.83
CA ASP A 206 1.48 -1.65 -7.72
C ASP A 206 1.28 -1.13 -6.28
N MET A 207 1.88 -1.84 -5.32
CA MET A 207 1.74 -1.54 -3.89
C MET A 207 3.05 -1.12 -3.23
N SER A 208 2.97 -0.25 -2.23
CA SER A 208 4.07 0.14 -1.34
C SER A 208 3.67 -0.05 0.11
N VAL A 209 4.49 -0.77 0.90
CA VAL A 209 4.24 -0.98 2.33
C VAL A 209 4.23 0.36 3.07
N ILE A 210 3.14 0.66 3.76
CA ILE A 210 3.04 1.83 4.65
C ILE A 210 3.53 1.46 6.04
N ASP A 211 2.93 0.44 6.67
CA ASP A 211 3.24 0.02 8.04
C ASP A 211 2.66 -1.37 8.34
N ALA A 212 3.16 -2.01 9.39
CA ALA A 212 2.58 -3.21 9.97
C ALA A 212 2.30 -3.01 11.46
N GLY A 213 1.16 -3.52 11.94
CA GLY A 213 0.76 -3.38 13.34
C GLY A 213 -0.52 -4.14 13.64
N ASP A 214 -0.70 -4.45 14.92
CA ASP A 214 -1.91 -5.05 15.49
C ASP A 214 -2.94 -3.93 15.71
N TYR A 215 -3.70 -3.61 14.67
CA TYR A 215 -4.61 -2.48 14.67
C TYR A 215 -5.95 -2.79 15.33
N ASP A 216 -6.26 -4.08 15.50
CA ASP A 216 -7.48 -4.55 16.16
C ASP A 216 -7.27 -5.25 17.50
N ASN A 217 -6.01 -5.37 17.96
CA ASN A 217 -5.62 -5.94 19.25
C ASN A 217 -5.99 -7.43 19.40
N ASP A 218 -5.86 -8.21 18.32
CA ASP A 218 -6.01 -9.67 18.34
C ASP A 218 -4.67 -10.41 18.56
N GLY A 219 -3.56 -9.67 18.67
CA GLY A 219 -2.22 -10.21 18.87
C GLY A 219 -1.50 -10.61 17.58
N LYS A 220 -2.10 -10.37 16.41
CA LYS A 220 -1.48 -10.53 15.08
C LYS A 220 -1.23 -9.18 14.45
N SER A 221 -0.42 -9.15 13.39
CA SER A 221 -0.14 -7.90 12.68
C SER A 221 -0.94 -7.85 11.39
N GLU A 222 -1.64 -6.75 11.18
CA GLU A 222 -2.11 -6.33 9.86
C GLU A 222 -0.99 -5.64 9.09
N MET A 223 -1.08 -5.66 7.76
CA MET A 223 -0.13 -4.95 6.91
C MET A 223 -0.85 -4.02 5.95
N MET A 224 -0.50 -2.73 6.04
CA MET A 224 -1.09 -1.65 5.27
C MET A 224 -0.21 -1.32 4.06
N PHE A 225 -0.81 -1.19 2.90
CA PHE A 225 -0.17 -0.80 1.67
C PHE A 225 -0.86 0.43 1.06
N TRP A 226 -0.05 1.30 0.46
CA TRP A 226 -0.48 2.24 -0.57
C TRP A 226 -0.57 1.47 -1.89
N HIS A 227 -1.59 1.75 -2.70
CA HIS A 227 -1.78 1.23 -4.05
C HIS A 227 -1.82 2.40 -5.04
N SER A 228 -1.12 2.26 -6.17
CA SER A 228 -1.16 3.22 -7.27
C SER A 228 -1.06 2.49 -8.60
N GLY A 229 -2.20 2.25 -9.23
CA GLY A 229 -2.32 1.54 -10.51
C GLY A 229 -2.75 2.44 -11.65
N TYR A 230 -3.04 1.85 -12.81
CA TYR A 230 -3.54 2.62 -13.94
C TYR A 230 -4.95 3.16 -13.67
N ASN A 231 -5.09 4.48 -13.64
CA ASN A 231 -6.32 5.23 -13.46
C ASN A 231 -6.99 4.98 -12.09
N GLU A 232 -6.20 4.55 -11.11
CA GLU A 232 -6.69 4.30 -9.75
C GLU A 232 -5.58 4.42 -8.71
N ASP A 233 -5.94 4.87 -7.52
CA ASP A 233 -5.08 4.86 -6.35
C ASP A 233 -5.88 4.33 -5.15
N GLY A 234 -5.17 3.96 -4.09
CA GLY A 234 -5.78 3.76 -2.79
C GLY A 234 -4.95 2.98 -1.80
N TYR A 235 -5.61 2.13 -1.01
CA TYR A 235 -5.00 1.43 0.10
C TYR A 235 -5.49 0.00 0.18
N THR A 236 -4.59 -0.88 0.58
CA THR A 236 -4.87 -2.30 0.80
C THR A 236 -4.45 -2.69 2.20
N LEU A 237 -5.35 -3.36 2.93
CA LEU A 237 -5.08 -3.95 4.22
C LEU A 237 -5.09 -5.47 4.09
N PHE A 238 -3.96 -6.11 4.39
CA PHE A 238 -3.89 -7.56 4.60
C PHE A 238 -4.01 -7.86 6.08
N TYR A 239 -4.80 -8.88 6.41
CA TYR A 239 -5.05 -9.30 7.79
C TYR A 239 -5.22 -10.82 7.87
N ASN A 240 -5.26 -11.35 9.10
CA ASN A 240 -5.34 -12.79 9.36
C ASN A 240 -4.23 -13.57 8.61
N ASP A 241 -2.98 -13.20 8.86
CA ASP A 241 -1.79 -13.85 8.28
C ASP A 241 -1.79 -13.82 6.73
N PHE A 242 -2.16 -12.68 6.14
CA PHE A 242 -2.30 -12.47 4.69
C PHE A 242 -3.36 -13.33 3.99
N ARG A 243 -4.20 -14.07 4.73
CA ARG A 243 -5.28 -14.89 4.16
C ARG A 243 -6.47 -14.07 3.72
N LYS A 244 -6.60 -12.85 4.25
CA LYS A 244 -7.67 -11.93 3.92
C LYS A 244 -7.11 -10.57 3.51
N ARG A 245 -7.90 -9.89 2.68
CA ARG A 245 -7.56 -8.62 2.05
C ARG A 245 -8.82 -7.75 1.98
N VAL A 246 -8.66 -6.46 2.25
CA VAL A 246 -9.67 -5.45 1.98
C VAL A 246 -9.03 -4.24 1.30
N ASP A 247 -9.69 -3.74 0.27
CA ASP A 247 -9.21 -2.65 -0.58
C ASP A 247 -10.11 -1.43 -0.45
N TYR A 248 -9.50 -0.26 -0.34
CA TYR A 248 -10.15 1.04 -0.49
C TYR A 248 -9.49 1.72 -1.67
N TYR A 249 -10.13 1.70 -2.84
CA TYR A 249 -9.61 2.32 -4.07
C TYR A 249 -10.56 3.39 -4.60
N TRP A 250 -9.99 4.33 -5.35
CA TRP A 250 -10.74 5.30 -6.15
C TRP A 250 -10.16 5.38 -7.56
N LYS A 251 -11.01 5.74 -8.53
CA LYS A 251 -10.64 5.89 -9.94
C LYS A 251 -10.69 7.35 -10.38
N TYR A 252 -9.88 7.72 -11.37
CA TYR A 252 -9.86 9.08 -11.92
C TYR A 252 -10.82 9.27 -13.11
N HIS A 253 -11.27 8.18 -13.73
CA HIS A 253 -12.30 8.17 -14.77
C HIS A 253 -13.40 7.15 -14.48
#